data_AF-A0A523RFM6-F1
#
_entry.id   AF-A0A523RFM6-F1
#
_cell.length_a   1.000
_cell.length_b   1.000
_cell.length_c   1.000
_cell.angle_alpha   90.00
_cell.angle_beta   90.00
_cell.angle_gamma   90.00
#
_symmetry.space_group_name_H-M   'P 1'
#
loop_
_entity.id
_entity.type
_entity.pdbx_description
1 polymer ?
#
loop_
_entity_poly.entity_id
_entity_poly.type
_entity_poly.pdbx_seq_one_letter_code
_entity_poly.pdbx_strand_id
1 'polypeptide(L)'
;MFLQEKPAKILILLKKENKPLYTAIISREINGTYAHTLNVLAELERLKLVSFKETGRIKLVNLTELGSEVARAIQDFIDLVSLAEAEAKVDQLYEREVKGRLREDVAKQRVSRELGRYKKNLEALTEKPPNVVLFAKKLIKKIDGIVAEVMGYPPA
;
A
#
# COMPACT_ATOMS: atom_id res chain seq x y z
N MET A 1 -9.71 6.47 -4.19
CA MET A 1 -10.79 5.97 -5.06
C MET A 1 -11.72 4.97 -4.37
N PHE A 2 -11.23 4.07 -3.52
CA PHE A 2 -12.05 2.95 -3.02
C PHE A 2 -12.58 3.07 -1.59
N LEU A 3 -11.81 3.68 -0.68
CA LEU A 3 -12.14 3.76 0.74
C LEU A 3 -12.28 5.21 1.18
N GLN A 4 -13.11 5.45 2.20
CA GLN A 4 -13.07 6.70 2.93
C GLN A 4 -11.74 6.82 3.65
N GLU A 5 -11.00 7.88 3.33
CA GLU A 5 -9.58 8.02 3.68
C GLU A 5 -9.35 8.04 5.21
N LYS A 6 -10.15 8.81 5.95
CA LYS A 6 -9.95 8.99 7.40
C LYS A 6 -10.21 7.72 8.22
N PRO A 7 -11.36 7.03 8.10
CA PRO A 7 -11.59 5.78 8.82
C PRO A 7 -10.50 4.72 8.56
N ALA A 8 -10.13 4.53 7.28
CA ALA A 8 -9.10 3.58 6.90
C ALA A 8 -7.73 3.94 7.50
N LYS A 9 -7.33 5.22 7.44
CA LYS A 9 -6.07 5.69 8.04
C LYS A 9 -6.03 5.50 9.56
N ILE A 10 -7.13 5.75 10.26
CA ILE A 10 -7.20 5.56 11.73
C ILE A 10 -6.94 4.08 12.07
N LEU A 11 -7.63 3.16 11.40
CA LEU A 11 -7.52 1.72 11.66
C LEU A 11 -6.09 1.21 11.39
N ILE A 12 -5.50 1.61 10.26
CA ILE A 12 -4.11 1.26 9.93
C ILE A 12 -3.12 1.87 10.93
N LEU A 13 -3.30 3.13 11.31
CA LEU A 13 -2.44 3.82 12.29
C LEU A 13 -2.44 3.08 13.62
N LEU A 14 -3.61 2.77 14.16
CA LEU A 14 -3.74 2.05 15.43
C LEU A 14 -3.10 0.65 15.35
N LYS A 15 -3.26 -0.06 14.22
CA LYS A 15 -2.63 -1.36 14.01
C LYS A 15 -1.11 -1.26 13.95
N LYS A 16 -0.58 -0.25 13.25
CA LYS A 16 0.85 0.00 13.12
C LYS A 16 1.50 0.34 14.46
N GLU A 17 0.87 1.21 15.25
CA GLU A 17 1.42 1.64 16.54
C GLU A 17 1.32 0.53 17.61
N ASN A 18 0.40 -0.43 17.43
CA ASN A 18 0.20 -1.58 18.31
C ASN A 18 0.08 -1.21 19.81
N LYS A 19 -0.52 -0.04 20.07
CA LYS A 19 -0.74 0.50 21.41
C LYS A 19 -1.91 1.50 21.39
N PRO A 20 -2.57 1.75 22.53
CA PRO A 20 -3.58 2.79 22.63
C PRO A 20 -3.04 4.16 22.24
N LEU A 21 -3.80 4.92 21.47
CA LEU A 21 -3.43 6.29 21.07
C LEU A 21 -4.40 7.32 21.63
N TYR A 22 -3.87 8.50 21.96
CA TYR A 22 -4.70 9.65 22.29
C TYR A 22 -5.40 10.18 21.03
N THR A 23 -6.66 10.59 21.18
CA THR A 23 -7.46 11.17 20.08
C THR A 23 -6.73 12.35 19.40
N ALA A 24 -6.00 13.16 20.16
CA ALA A 24 -5.22 14.28 19.63
C ALA A 24 -4.09 13.81 18.69
N ILE A 25 -3.41 12.70 19.00
CA ILE A 25 -2.40 12.10 18.13
C ILE A 25 -3.06 11.63 16.84
N ILE A 26 -4.16 10.87 16.95
CA ILE A 26 -4.90 10.37 15.79
C ILE A 26 -5.32 11.52 14.87
N SER A 27 -5.88 12.60 15.43
CA SER A 27 -6.34 13.76 14.66
C SER A 27 -5.21 14.42 13.87
N ARG A 28 -4.02 14.54 14.46
CA ARG A 28 -2.83 15.10 13.82
C ARG A 28 -2.37 14.21 12.66
N GLU A 29 -2.24 12.90 12.90
CA GLU A 29 -1.72 11.96 11.89
C GLU A 29 -2.65 11.81 10.67
N ILE A 30 -3.97 11.97 10.85
CA ILE A 30 -4.94 11.89 9.74
C ILE A 30 -5.26 13.23 9.08
N ASN A 31 -4.57 14.32 9.46
CA ASN A 31 -4.82 15.69 9.00
C ASN A 31 -6.29 16.12 9.16
N GLY A 32 -6.90 15.80 10.32
CA GLY A 32 -8.29 16.12 10.65
C GLY A 32 -8.40 17.17 11.76
N THR A 33 -9.55 17.85 11.84
CA THR A 33 -9.89 18.63 13.04
C THR A 33 -10.27 17.69 14.19
N TYR A 34 -10.02 18.10 15.42
CA TYR A 34 -10.30 17.27 16.60
C TYR A 34 -11.77 16.80 16.65
N ALA A 35 -12.71 17.71 16.42
CA ALA A 35 -14.14 17.40 16.41
C ALA A 35 -14.53 16.39 15.31
N HIS A 36 -13.96 16.55 14.11
CA HIS A 36 -14.23 15.61 13.03
C HIS A 36 -13.63 14.23 13.31
N THR A 37 -12.43 14.17 13.87
CA THR A 37 -11.79 12.92 14.29
C THR A 37 -12.63 12.19 15.35
N LEU A 38 -13.16 12.92 16.34
CA LEU A 38 -14.08 12.36 17.34
C LEU A 38 -15.33 11.74 16.70
N ASN A 39 -15.94 12.41 15.72
CA ASN A 39 -17.13 11.88 15.03
C ASN A 39 -16.82 10.57 14.28
N VAL A 40 -15.67 10.52 13.61
CA VAL A 40 -15.24 9.28 12.92
C VAL A 40 -14.95 8.17 13.93
N LEU A 41 -14.29 8.47 15.05
CA LEU A 41 -14.01 7.49 16.08
C LEU A 41 -15.27 6.98 16.78
N ALA A 42 -16.26 7.84 17.01
CA ALA A 42 -17.56 7.45 17.55
C ALA A 42 -18.28 6.47 16.61
N GLU A 43 -18.20 6.70 15.30
CA GLU A 43 -18.76 5.77 14.31
C GLU A 43 -18.01 4.43 14.28
N LEU A 44 -16.67 4.45 14.33
CA LEU A 44 -15.87 3.23 14.43
C LEU A 44 -16.14 2.44 15.72
N GLU A 45 -16.40 3.13 16.84
CA GLU A 45 -16.79 2.49 18.10
C GLU A 45 -18.20 1.89 18.00
N ARG A 46 -19.15 2.62 17.41
CA ARG A 46 -20.51 2.13 17.15
C ARG A 46 -20.49 0.83 16.33
N LEU A 47 -19.55 0.72 15.39
CA LEU A 47 -19.29 -0.49 14.58
C LEU A 47 -18.44 -1.55 15.30
N LYS A 48 -18.04 -1.30 16.56
CA LYS A 48 -17.19 -2.18 17.39
C LYS A 48 -15.81 -2.46 16.79
N LEU A 49 -15.29 -1.55 15.96
CA LEU A 49 -13.94 -1.64 15.38
C LEU A 49 -12.88 -1.02 16.30
N VAL A 50 -13.28 -0.05 17.11
CA VAL A 50 -12.44 0.54 18.15
C VAL A 50 -13.16 0.57 19.48
N SER A 51 -12.41 0.75 20.56
CA SER A 51 -12.96 1.02 21.90
C SER A 51 -12.26 2.23 22.51
N PHE A 52 -13.00 3.00 23.30
CA PHE A 52 -12.40 4.01 24.16
C PHE A 52 -12.11 3.44 25.54
N LYS A 53 -10.89 3.66 26.03
CA LYS A 53 -10.55 3.45 27.43
C LYS A 53 -10.50 4.81 28.11
N GLU A 54 -11.38 5.01 29.08
CA GLU A 54 -11.39 6.22 29.91
C GLU A 54 -10.40 6.06 31.05
N THR A 55 -9.37 6.91 31.04
CA THR A 55 -8.49 7.11 32.18
C THR A 55 -8.64 8.56 32.62
N GLY A 56 -9.60 8.82 33.52
CA GLY A 56 -9.97 10.18 33.93
C GLY A 56 -10.60 10.99 32.78
N ARG A 57 -10.06 12.18 32.47
CA ARG A 57 -10.54 13.03 31.35
C ARG A 57 -10.00 12.61 29.98
N ILE A 58 -9.15 11.58 29.92
CA ILE A 58 -8.41 11.24 28.72
C ILE A 58 -9.02 10.00 28.05
N LYS A 59 -9.36 10.16 26.77
CA LYS A 59 -9.87 9.09 25.90
C LYS A 59 -8.75 8.50 25.05
N LEU A 60 -8.26 7.34 25.48
CA LEU A 60 -7.39 6.48 24.67
C LEU A 60 -8.24 5.62 23.75
N VAL A 61 -7.81 5.47 22.50
CA VAL A 61 -8.48 4.65 21.50
C VAL A 61 -7.66 3.39 21.24
N ASN A 62 -8.32 2.24 21.24
CA ASN A 62 -7.76 0.93 20.90
C ASN A 62 -8.52 0.29 19.74
N LEU A 63 -7.84 -0.58 18.98
CA LEU A 63 -8.54 -1.53 18.11
C LEU A 63 -9.18 -2.62 18.96
N THR A 64 -10.35 -3.08 18.54
CA THR A 64 -10.88 -4.37 18.96
C THR A 64 -10.22 -5.49 18.15
N GLU A 65 -10.47 -6.75 18.50
CA GLU A 65 -10.03 -7.90 17.69
C GLU A 65 -10.55 -7.81 16.25
N LEU A 66 -11.85 -7.56 16.09
CA LEU A 66 -12.46 -7.35 14.78
C LEU A 66 -11.85 -6.15 14.05
N GLY A 67 -11.60 -5.04 14.77
CA GLY A 67 -10.94 -3.86 14.21
C GLY A 67 -9.54 -4.15 13.68
N SER A 68 -8.77 -5.00 14.38
CA SER A 68 -7.45 -5.42 13.96
C SER A 68 -7.48 -6.24 12.66
N GLU A 69 -8.47 -7.13 12.50
CA GLU A 69 -8.65 -7.89 11.27
C GLU A 69 -9.12 -7.00 10.12
N VAL A 70 -10.05 -6.07 10.37
CA VAL A 70 -10.46 -5.08 9.36
C VAL A 70 -9.28 -4.21 8.92
N ALA A 71 -8.48 -3.71 9.86
CA ALA A 71 -7.28 -2.92 9.56
C ALA A 71 -6.28 -3.71 8.71
N ARG A 72 -6.12 -5.01 8.98
CA ARG A 72 -5.29 -5.91 8.17
C ARG A 72 -5.84 -6.05 6.75
N ALA A 73 -7.13 -6.33 6.61
CA ALA A 73 -7.76 -6.48 5.30
C ALA A 73 -7.67 -5.19 4.46
N ILE A 74 -7.80 -4.02 5.10
CA ILE A 74 -7.59 -2.72 4.45
C ILE A 74 -6.14 -2.57 3.98
N GLN A 75 -5.15 -2.94 4.79
CA GLN A 75 -3.74 -2.86 4.40
C GLN A 75 -3.45 -3.80 3.22
N ASP A 76 -3.95 -5.03 3.26
CA ASP A 76 -3.79 -6.00 2.18
C ASP A 76 -4.43 -5.50 0.88
N PHE A 77 -5.61 -4.88 0.98
CA PHE A 77 -6.27 -4.23 -0.15
C PHE A 77 -5.41 -3.09 -0.75
N ILE A 78 -4.84 -2.23 0.08
CA ILE A 78 -3.96 -1.13 -0.38
C ILE A 78 -2.70 -1.68 -1.06
N ASP A 79 -2.10 -2.73 -0.50
CA ASP A 79 -0.92 -3.37 -1.08
C ASP A 79 -1.26 -3.95 -2.47
N LEU A 80 -2.42 -4.60 -2.64
CA LEU A 80 -2.89 -5.11 -3.93
C LEU A 80 -3.17 -4.01 -4.97
N VAL A 81 -3.80 -2.91 -4.55
CA VAL A 81 -4.02 -1.76 -5.45
C VAL A 81 -2.69 -1.14 -5.88
N SER A 82 -1.71 -1.05 -4.97
CA SER A 82 -0.37 -0.55 -5.27
C SER A 82 0.36 -1.43 -6.30
N LEU A 83 0.16 -2.75 -6.25
CA LEU A 83 0.65 -3.67 -7.27
C LEU A 83 0.01 -3.40 -8.64
N ALA A 84 -1.31 -3.22 -8.68
CA ALA A 84 -2.02 -2.92 -9.93
C ALA A 84 -1.54 -1.59 -10.56
N GLU A 85 -1.30 -0.56 -9.74
CA GLU A 85 -0.73 0.71 -10.22
C GLU A 85 0.71 0.55 -10.74
N ALA A 86 1.53 -0.27 -10.07
CA ALA A 86 2.89 -0.55 -10.53
C ALA A 86 2.88 -1.29 -11.86
N GLU A 87 2.01 -2.30 -12.01
CA GLU A 87 1.85 -3.03 -13.27
C GLU A 87 1.44 -2.11 -14.42
N ALA A 88 0.44 -1.25 -14.20
CA ALA A 88 0.01 -0.28 -15.21
C ALA A 88 1.15 0.65 -15.65
N LYS A 89 2.01 1.08 -14.72
CA LYS A 89 3.18 1.93 -15.03
C LYS A 89 4.26 1.18 -15.80
N VAL A 90 4.51 -0.08 -15.46
CA VAL A 90 5.43 -0.96 -16.20
C VAL A 90 4.93 -1.14 -17.64
N ASP A 91 3.64 -1.38 -17.82
CA ASP A 91 3.04 -1.56 -19.15
C ASP A 91 3.11 -0.28 -19.98
N GLN A 92 2.78 0.87 -19.38
CA GLN A 92 2.93 2.17 -20.03
C GLN A 92 4.39 2.45 -20.45
N LEU A 93 5.36 2.08 -19.62
CA LEU A 93 6.78 2.23 -19.95
C LEU A 93 7.17 1.32 -21.13
N TYR A 94 6.74 0.06 -21.11
CA TYR A 94 7.00 -0.90 -22.19
C TYR A 94 6.42 -0.42 -23.52
N GLU A 95 5.13 -0.04 -23.54
CA GLU A 95 4.45 0.44 -24.75
C GLU A 95 5.12 1.70 -25.31
N ARG A 96 5.55 2.63 -24.45
CA ARG A 96 6.14 3.91 -24.89
C ARG A 96 7.58 3.76 -25.36
N GLU A 97 8.40 2.98 -24.65
CA GLU A 97 9.87 2.99 -24.80
C GLU A 97 10.46 1.74 -25.43
N VAL A 98 9.70 0.65 -25.57
CA VAL A 98 10.24 -0.65 -26.02
C VAL A 98 9.45 -1.22 -27.19
N LYS A 99 8.13 -1.36 -27.04
CA LYS A 99 7.29 -2.07 -28.01
C LYS A 99 7.38 -1.44 -29.40
N GLY A 100 7.66 -2.27 -30.40
CA GLY A 100 7.72 -1.85 -31.81
C GLY A 100 8.95 -0.98 -32.15
N ARG A 101 9.88 -0.75 -31.22
CA ARG A 101 11.14 -0.05 -31.48
C ARG A 101 12.26 -1.03 -31.78
N LEU A 102 13.21 -0.64 -32.63
CA LEU A 102 14.44 -1.40 -32.79
C LEU A 102 15.25 -1.31 -31.50
N ARG A 103 15.93 -2.40 -31.15
CA ARG A 103 16.68 -2.49 -29.89
C ARG A 103 17.78 -1.43 -29.75
N GLU A 104 18.33 -0.96 -30.86
CA GLU A 104 19.31 0.15 -30.90
C GLU A 104 18.71 1.51 -30.58
N ASP A 105 17.41 1.72 -30.87
CA ASP A 105 16.68 2.96 -30.60
C ASP A 105 16.12 3.03 -29.16
N VAL A 106 16.12 1.91 -28.44
CA VAL A 106 15.66 1.86 -27.05
C VAL A 106 16.72 2.46 -26.13
N ALA A 107 16.31 3.38 -25.26
CA ALA A 107 17.16 3.94 -24.21
C ALA A 107 17.44 2.91 -23.08
N LYS A 108 18.20 1.85 -23.39
CA LYS A 108 18.36 0.63 -22.55
C LYS A 108 18.64 0.92 -21.08
N GLN A 109 19.63 1.79 -20.83
CA GLN A 109 20.06 2.14 -19.48
C GLN A 109 18.97 2.87 -18.68
N ARG A 110 18.17 3.71 -19.35
CA ARG A 110 17.07 4.43 -18.71
C ARG A 110 15.94 3.48 -18.38
N VAL A 111 15.48 2.68 -19.35
CA VAL A 111 14.39 1.72 -19.18
C VAL A 111 14.73 0.71 -18.08
N SER A 112 15.93 0.11 -18.13
CA SER A 112 16.40 -0.83 -17.10
C SER A 112 16.43 -0.20 -15.70
N ARG A 113 16.90 1.06 -15.59
CA ARG A 113 16.91 1.77 -14.31
C ARG A 113 15.51 2.07 -13.78
N GLU A 114 14.58 2.50 -14.63
CA GLU A 114 13.19 2.77 -14.24
C GLU A 114 12.48 1.47 -13.79
N LEU A 115 12.63 0.39 -14.55
CA LEU A 115 12.11 -0.93 -14.21
C LEU A 115 12.72 -1.49 -12.91
N GLY A 116 14.03 -1.30 -12.70
CA GLY A 116 14.72 -1.69 -11.47
C GLY A 116 14.17 -1.00 -10.21
N ARG A 117 13.68 0.24 -10.33
CA ARG A 117 13.01 0.93 -9.22
C ARG A 117 11.68 0.27 -8.86
N TYR A 118 10.87 -0.09 -9.87
CA TYR A 118 9.63 -0.84 -9.63
C TYR A 118 9.93 -2.19 -8.99
N LYS A 119 10.90 -2.94 -9.52
CA LYS A 119 11.32 -4.23 -8.97
C LYS A 119 11.71 -4.14 -7.49
N LYS A 120 12.56 -3.18 -7.13
CA LYS A 120 12.98 -2.97 -5.72
C LYS A 120 11.80 -2.72 -4.78
N ASN A 121 10.81 -1.93 -5.22
CA ASN A 121 9.61 -1.67 -4.43
C ASN A 121 8.74 -2.94 -4.27
N LEU A 122 8.69 -3.79 -5.28
CA LEU A 122 7.96 -5.07 -5.24
C LEU A 122 8.63 -6.11 -4.35
N GLU A 123 9.97 -6.11 -4.28
CA GLU A 123 10.74 -6.98 -3.39
C GLU A 123 10.39 -6.73 -1.91
N ALA A 124 10.10 -5.48 -1.53
CA ALA A 124 9.62 -5.13 -0.19
C ALA A 124 8.23 -5.71 0.15
N LEU A 125 7.47 -6.19 -0.85
CA LEU A 125 6.18 -6.84 -0.66
C LEU A 125 6.28 -8.36 -0.54
N THR A 126 7.49 -8.93 -0.57
CA THR A 126 7.69 -10.40 -0.49
C THR A 126 7.46 -10.99 0.90
N GLU A 127 7.40 -10.13 1.93
CA GLU A 127 7.10 -10.51 3.33
C GLU A 127 5.61 -10.33 3.69
N LYS A 128 4.75 -10.06 2.70
CA LYS A 128 3.31 -9.79 2.87
C LYS A 128 2.47 -11.08 2.79
N PRO A 129 1.14 -11.02 2.96
CA PRO A 129 0.28 -12.20 2.83
C PRO A 129 0.45 -12.91 1.47
N PRO A 130 0.21 -14.24 1.40
CA PRO A 130 0.55 -15.06 0.24
C PRO A 130 -0.03 -14.58 -1.10
N ASN A 131 -1.24 -14.02 -1.07
CA ASN A 131 -1.89 -13.43 -2.23
C ASN A 131 -1.10 -12.22 -2.76
N VAL A 132 -0.66 -11.30 -1.90
CA VAL A 132 0.15 -10.13 -2.29
C VAL A 132 1.48 -10.59 -2.89
N VAL A 133 2.14 -11.53 -2.22
CA VAL A 133 3.43 -12.08 -2.65
C VAL A 133 3.34 -12.73 -4.02
N LEU A 134 2.27 -13.49 -4.29
CA LEU A 134 2.05 -14.15 -5.58
C LEU A 134 2.01 -13.14 -6.73
N PHE A 135 1.23 -12.06 -6.58
CA PHE A 135 1.12 -11.03 -7.62
C PHE A 135 2.41 -10.22 -7.77
N ALA A 136 3.08 -9.89 -6.65
CA ALA A 136 4.38 -9.22 -6.69
C ALA A 136 5.41 -10.05 -7.48
N LYS A 137 5.51 -11.36 -7.23
CA LYS A 137 6.42 -12.26 -7.96
C LYS A 137 6.10 -12.35 -9.46
N LYS A 138 4.82 -12.39 -9.83
CA LYS A 138 4.41 -12.37 -11.24
C LYS A 138 4.87 -11.09 -11.94
N LEU A 139 4.67 -9.94 -11.29
CA LEU A 139 5.10 -8.65 -11.85
C LEU A 139 6.63 -8.52 -11.91
N ILE A 140 7.36 -9.02 -10.91
CA ILE A 140 8.83 -9.08 -10.96
C ILE A 140 9.30 -9.90 -12.17
N LYS A 141 8.70 -11.08 -12.41
CA LYS A 141 9.04 -11.91 -13.57
C LYS A 141 8.76 -11.19 -14.89
N LYS A 142 7.65 -10.45 -14.99
CA LYS A 142 7.33 -9.60 -16.15
C LYS A 142 8.40 -8.54 -16.37
N ILE A 143 8.80 -7.83 -15.31
CA ILE A 143 9.88 -6.84 -15.35
C ILE A 143 11.19 -7.45 -15.83
N ASP A 144 11.58 -8.60 -15.28
CA ASP A 144 12.81 -9.29 -15.66
C ASP A 144 12.81 -9.71 -17.13
N GLY A 145 11.66 -10.15 -17.65
CA GLY A 145 11.48 -10.43 -19.08
C GLY A 145 11.71 -9.19 -19.96
N ILE A 146 11.12 -8.05 -19.59
CA ILE A 146 11.31 -6.79 -20.33
C ILE A 146 12.77 -6.34 -20.28
N VAL A 147 13.42 -6.43 -19.11
CA VAL A 147 14.83 -6.06 -18.98
C VAL A 147 15.71 -6.97 -19.85
N ALA A 148 15.44 -8.28 -19.88
CA ALA A 148 16.15 -9.22 -20.73
C ALA A 148 15.98 -8.89 -22.22
N GLU A 149 14.77 -8.58 -22.68
CA GLU A 149 14.48 -8.14 -24.05
C GLU A 149 15.30 -6.90 -24.44
N VAL A 150 15.23 -5.86 -23.61
CA VAL A 150 15.91 -4.58 -23.83
C VAL A 150 17.44 -4.76 -23.85
N MET A 151 17.96 -5.55 -22.91
CA MET A 151 19.39 -5.80 -22.76
C MET A 151 19.91 -6.90 -23.70
N GLY A 152 19.01 -7.65 -24.36
CA GLY A 152 19.29 -8.84 -25.17
C GLY A 152 20.00 -9.94 -24.41
N TYR A 153 19.60 -10.15 -23.16
CA TYR A 153 19.96 -11.34 -22.42
C TYR A 153 19.00 -12.48 -22.80
N PRO A 154 19.44 -13.75 -22.70
CA PRO A 154 18.52 -14.87 -22.80
C PRO A 154 17.38 -14.73 -21.76
N PRO A 155 16.13 -15.13 -22.11
CA PRO A 155 15.03 -15.08 -21.16
C PRO A 155 15.30 -16.01 -19.97
N ALA A 156 15.00 -15.53 -18.76
CA ALA A 156 15.13 -16.26 -17.49
C ALA A 156 13.85 -17.05 -17.13
#